data_AF-A0A0Q7IDF2-F1
#
_entry.id   AF-A0A0Q7IDF2-F1
#
_cell.length_a   1.000
_cell.length_b   1.000
_cell.length_c   1.000
_cell.angle_alpha   90.00
_cell.angle_beta   90.00
_cell.angle_gamma   90.00
#
_symmetry.space_group_name_H-M   'P 1'
#
loop_
_entity.id
_entity.type
_entity.pdbx_description
1 polymer ?
#
loop_
_entity_poly.entity_id
_entity_poly.type
_entity_poly.pdbx_seq_one_letter_code
_entity_poly.pdbx_strand_id
1 'polypeptide(L)'
;MAEFSIELNDDNTVKRIMRDGVQHDGSATLEQLFSIVTIYFQLANSNLNQMRTAETAKDKRGFGVQAFLMSLTGLEAFANTYFHLRAQERERPDLERQVEQNRSTLAQKFRELIALLDDPQMREQEALLVRIFSFSSLRNELMHPRWAPSSVNLVTGGPIIIHGLVENMQAQFEEYRFCHEALFWCLLVVARIAQSRGNSDVSGFMFHWTGNYGLTLPVILRELHLQD
;
A
#
# COMPACT_ATOMS: atom_id res chain seq x y z
N MET A 1 -10.00 -21.80 6.28
CA MET A 1 -10.20 -20.55 7.06
C MET A 1 -10.58 -20.91 8.47
N ALA A 2 -10.17 -20.11 9.46
CA ALA A 2 -10.64 -20.30 10.82
C ALA A 2 -12.13 -19.95 10.90
N GLU A 3 -12.95 -20.87 11.41
CA GLU A 3 -14.39 -20.67 11.58
C GLU A 3 -14.66 -20.22 13.01
N PHE A 4 -15.31 -19.07 13.16
CA PHE A 4 -15.82 -18.62 14.46
C PHE A 4 -17.31 -18.93 14.55
N SER A 5 -17.72 -19.61 15.62
CA SER A 5 -19.13 -19.82 15.93
C SER A 5 -19.44 -19.34 17.35
N ILE A 6 -20.66 -18.87 17.55
CA ILE A 6 -21.13 -18.36 18.84
C ILE A 6 -22.17 -19.33 19.37
N GLU A 7 -21.89 -19.97 20.50
CA GLU A 7 -22.89 -20.76 21.22
C GLU A 7 -23.70 -19.81 22.11
N LEU A 8 -25.03 -19.88 21.99
CA LEU A 8 -25.95 -19.08 22.77
C LEU A 8 -26.55 -19.93 23.91
N ASN A 9 -26.93 -19.28 25.00
CA ASN A 9 -27.80 -19.83 26.04
C ASN A 9 -29.27 -19.82 25.57
N ASP A 10 -30.16 -20.48 26.32
CA ASP A 10 -31.60 -20.52 26.02
C ASP A 10 -32.28 -19.13 26.05
N ASP A 11 -31.64 -18.15 26.70
CA ASP A 11 -32.06 -16.74 26.74
C ASP A 11 -31.45 -15.88 25.62
N ASN A 12 -30.80 -16.52 24.63
CA ASN A 12 -30.05 -15.90 23.53
C ASN A 12 -28.83 -15.06 23.97
N THR A 13 -28.38 -15.15 25.22
CA THR A 13 -27.10 -14.55 25.62
C THR A 13 -25.92 -15.41 25.13
N VAL A 14 -24.76 -14.78 24.92
CA VAL A 14 -23.56 -15.51 24.48
C VAL A 14 -23.06 -16.40 25.60
N LYS A 15 -23.01 -17.71 25.36
CA LYS A 15 -22.45 -18.70 26.28
C LYS A 15 -20.94 -18.83 26.10
N ARG A 16 -20.49 -19.00 24.87
CA ARG A 16 -19.07 -19.05 24.51
C ARG A 16 -18.84 -18.80 23.03
N ILE A 17 -17.64 -18.36 22.71
CA ILE A 17 -17.15 -18.25 21.34
C ILE A 17 -16.29 -19.49 21.08
N MET A 18 -16.47 -20.10 19.92
CA MET A 18 -15.69 -21.22 19.44
C MET A 18 -14.87 -20.77 18.24
N ARG A 19 -13.64 -21.25 18.12
CA ARG A 19 -12.79 -21.14 16.94
C ARG A 19 -12.42 -22.55 16.50
N ASP A 20 -12.80 -22.92 15.27
CA ASP A 20 -12.50 -24.23 14.69
C ASP A 20 -12.97 -25.40 15.59
N GLY A 21 -14.12 -25.23 16.26
CA GLY A 21 -14.69 -26.22 17.18
C GLY A 21 -14.05 -26.28 18.56
N VAL A 22 -13.09 -25.40 18.88
CA VAL A 22 -12.46 -25.28 20.21
C VAL A 22 -12.89 -23.98 20.87
N GLN A 23 -13.09 -24.00 22.20
CA GLN A 23 -13.43 -22.78 22.94
C GLN A 23 -12.34 -21.72 22.76
N HIS A 24 -12.77 -20.51 22.44
CA HIS A 24 -11.92 -19.34 22.34
C HIS A 24 -12.05 -18.52 23.63
N ASP A 25 -11.00 -18.51 24.45
CA ASP A 25 -11.01 -17.91 25.80
C ASP A 25 -10.86 -16.37 25.81
N GLY A 26 -11.23 -15.68 24.72
CA GLY A 26 -11.09 -14.23 24.58
C GLY A 26 -12.20 -13.60 23.75
N SER A 27 -12.21 -12.26 23.69
CA SER A 27 -13.08 -11.54 22.75
C SER A 27 -12.56 -11.72 21.32
N ALA A 28 -13.47 -12.06 20.40
CA ALA A 28 -13.18 -12.05 18.97
C ALA A 28 -13.64 -10.71 18.37
N THR A 29 -12.71 -9.95 17.80
CA THR A 29 -13.04 -8.79 16.96
C THR A 29 -12.84 -9.21 15.52
N LEU A 30 -13.94 -9.30 14.76
CA LEU A 30 -13.92 -9.65 13.34
C LEU A 30 -14.12 -8.38 12.54
N GLU A 31 -13.21 -8.12 11.61
CA GLU A 31 -13.30 -7.01 10.67
C GLU A 31 -13.57 -7.53 9.26
N GLN A 32 -14.13 -6.67 8.41
CA GLN A 32 -14.25 -6.99 7.00
C GLN A 32 -12.85 -7.08 6.38
N LEU A 33 -12.69 -8.00 5.43
CA LEU A 33 -11.37 -8.33 4.87
C LEU A 33 -10.66 -7.11 4.24
N PHE A 34 -11.43 -6.19 3.65
CA PHE A 34 -10.91 -4.98 3.03
C PHE A 34 -10.52 -3.88 4.03
N SER A 35 -10.91 -3.98 5.31
CA SER A 35 -10.59 -2.98 6.36
C SER A 35 -9.09 -2.72 6.46
N ILE A 36 -8.29 -3.78 6.38
CA ILE A 36 -6.82 -3.67 6.47
C ILE A 36 -6.25 -2.80 5.34
N VAL A 37 -6.80 -2.91 4.13
CA VAL A 37 -6.38 -2.12 2.97
C VAL A 37 -6.75 -0.65 3.18
N THR A 38 -7.99 -0.42 3.60
CA THR A 38 -8.51 0.92 3.92
C THR A 38 -7.69 1.61 5.00
N ILE A 39 -7.34 0.92 6.08
CA ILE A 39 -6.55 1.47 7.19
C ILE A 39 -5.22 2.03 6.67
N TYR A 40 -4.49 1.27 5.85
CA TYR A 40 -3.19 1.72 5.35
C TYR A 40 -3.30 2.93 4.43
N PHE A 41 -4.26 2.97 3.50
CA PHE A 41 -4.46 4.15 2.65
C PHE A 41 -4.93 5.38 3.43
N GLN A 42 -5.76 5.21 4.47
CA GLN A 42 -6.15 6.29 5.37
C GLN A 42 -4.98 6.82 6.19
N LEU A 43 -4.12 5.93 6.72
CA LEU A 43 -2.90 6.31 7.40
C LEU A 43 -1.94 7.05 6.46
N ALA A 44 -1.82 6.63 5.19
CA ALA A 44 -1.02 7.33 4.20
C ALA A 44 -1.49 8.78 3.99
N ASN A 45 -2.79 8.97 3.79
CA ASN A 45 -3.41 10.30 3.66
C ASN A 45 -3.26 11.14 4.93
N SER A 46 -3.48 10.55 6.11
CA SER A 46 -3.33 11.24 7.39
C SER A 46 -1.90 11.77 7.57
N ASN A 47 -0.90 10.96 7.24
CA ASN A 47 0.50 11.38 7.29
C ASN A 47 0.82 12.47 6.25
N LEU A 48 0.30 12.38 5.03
CA LEU A 48 0.44 13.47 4.04
C LEU A 48 -0.15 14.79 4.53
N ASN A 49 -1.31 14.75 5.19
CA ASN A 49 -1.92 15.94 5.76
C ASN A 49 -1.07 16.53 6.89
N GLN A 50 -0.56 15.68 7.79
CA GLN A 50 0.34 16.13 8.87
C GLN A 50 1.65 16.72 8.34
N MET A 51 2.17 16.17 7.23
CA MET A 51 3.36 16.67 6.57
C MET A 51 3.21 18.10 6.04
N ARG A 52 2.00 18.51 5.61
CA ARG A 52 1.73 19.88 5.16
C ARG A 52 1.80 20.91 6.29
N THR A 53 1.45 20.49 7.50
CA THR A 53 1.43 21.36 8.69
C THR A 53 2.69 21.24 9.54
N ALA A 54 3.61 20.33 9.22
CA ALA A 54 4.84 20.13 9.96
C ALA A 54 5.81 21.32 9.79
N GLU A 55 6.31 21.83 10.91
CA GLU A 55 7.17 23.02 10.93
C GLU A 55 8.64 22.68 10.66
N THR A 56 9.09 21.49 11.08
CA THR A 56 10.49 21.08 10.94
C THR A 56 10.69 20.11 9.78
N ALA A 57 11.86 20.17 9.14
CA ALA A 57 12.26 19.20 8.11
C ALA A 57 12.26 17.76 8.66
N LYS A 58 12.63 17.58 9.93
CA LYS A 58 12.63 16.26 10.60
C LYS A 58 11.21 15.68 10.69
N ASP A 59 10.24 16.49 11.08
CA ASP A 59 8.84 16.04 11.20
C ASP A 59 8.23 15.79 9.83
N LYS A 60 8.49 16.68 8.85
CA LYS A 60 8.10 16.46 7.44
C LYS A 60 8.64 15.12 6.93
N ARG A 61 9.91 14.83 7.17
CA ARG A 61 10.54 13.57 6.81
C ARG A 61 9.86 12.38 7.49
N GLY A 62 9.60 12.49 8.80
CA GLY A 62 8.92 11.44 9.57
C GLY A 62 7.56 11.10 8.98
N PHE A 63 6.72 12.12 8.76
CA PHE A 63 5.41 11.94 8.13
C PHE A 63 5.51 11.47 6.69
N GLY A 64 6.45 11.99 5.90
CA GLY A 64 6.64 11.58 4.51
C GLY A 64 7.07 10.12 4.37
N VAL A 65 8.00 9.65 5.20
CA VAL A 65 8.40 8.23 5.25
C VAL A 65 7.19 7.37 5.64
N GLN A 66 6.42 7.76 6.63
CA GLN A 66 5.22 7.01 7.03
C GLN A 66 4.17 6.99 5.92
N ALA A 67 3.88 8.12 5.27
CA ALA A 67 2.96 8.20 4.14
C ALA A 67 3.37 7.28 3.00
N PHE A 68 4.66 7.30 2.64
CA PHE A 68 5.21 6.45 1.58
C PHE A 68 5.09 4.96 1.92
N LEU A 69 5.52 4.57 3.13
CA LEU A 69 5.45 3.17 3.57
C LEU A 69 4.01 2.67 3.63
N MET A 70 3.10 3.46 4.21
CA MET A 70 1.68 3.08 4.31
C MET A 70 1.01 2.97 2.94
N SER A 71 1.41 3.78 1.95
CA SER A 71 0.91 3.67 0.57
C SER A 71 1.27 2.32 -0.06
N LEU A 72 2.53 1.89 0.05
CA LEU A 72 2.99 0.61 -0.49
C LEU A 72 2.43 -0.58 0.29
N THR A 73 2.36 -0.47 1.62
CA THR A 73 1.75 -1.50 2.47
C THR A 73 0.26 -1.65 2.15
N GLY A 74 -0.46 -0.54 1.93
CA GLY A 74 -1.86 -0.58 1.48
C GLY A 74 -2.01 -1.26 0.13
N LEU A 75 -1.13 -0.97 -0.82
CA LEU A 75 -1.14 -1.63 -2.14
C LEU A 75 -0.82 -3.13 -2.04
N GLU A 76 0.11 -3.52 -1.17
CA GLU A 76 0.44 -4.94 -0.91
C GLU A 76 -0.71 -5.67 -0.21
N ALA A 77 -1.33 -5.04 0.79
CA ALA A 77 -2.52 -5.56 1.43
C ALA A 77 -3.66 -5.73 0.42
N PHE A 78 -3.86 -4.75 -0.47
CA PHE A 78 -4.81 -4.87 -1.58
C PHE A 78 -4.49 -6.10 -2.45
N ALA A 79 -3.24 -6.26 -2.88
CA ALA A 79 -2.84 -7.41 -3.70
C ALA A 79 -3.11 -8.75 -3.01
N ASN A 80 -2.81 -8.86 -1.71
CA ASN A 80 -3.05 -10.09 -0.97
C ASN A 80 -4.55 -10.37 -0.84
N THR A 81 -5.29 -9.37 -0.41
CA THR A 81 -6.69 -9.50 -0.04
C THR A 81 -7.60 -9.65 -1.26
N TYR A 82 -7.45 -8.77 -2.25
CA TYR A 82 -8.30 -8.76 -3.44
C TYR A 82 -8.11 -10.03 -4.26
N PHE A 83 -6.87 -10.44 -4.53
CA PHE A 83 -6.62 -11.62 -5.37
C PHE A 83 -6.91 -12.92 -4.63
N HIS A 84 -6.78 -12.97 -3.30
CA HIS A 84 -7.24 -14.12 -2.51
C HIS A 84 -8.75 -14.29 -2.61
N LEU A 85 -9.53 -13.20 -2.46
CA LEU A 85 -10.98 -13.25 -2.67
C LEU A 85 -11.34 -13.70 -4.09
N ARG A 86 -10.65 -13.18 -5.10
CA ARG A 86 -10.90 -13.60 -6.50
C ARG A 86 -10.56 -15.06 -6.73
N ALA A 87 -9.52 -15.58 -6.10
CA ALA A 87 -9.17 -16.99 -6.17
C ALA A 87 -10.30 -17.86 -5.61
N GLN A 88 -10.87 -17.48 -4.46
CA GLN A 88 -11.99 -18.19 -3.84
C GLN A 88 -13.27 -18.10 -4.68
N GLU A 89 -13.67 -16.90 -5.09
CA GLU A 89 -14.90 -16.68 -5.88
C GLU A 89 -14.90 -17.39 -7.24
N ARG A 90 -13.70 -17.64 -7.81
CA ARG A 90 -13.52 -18.26 -9.12
C ARG A 90 -13.04 -19.71 -9.03
N GLU A 91 -12.88 -20.25 -7.82
CA GLU A 91 -12.32 -21.59 -7.58
C GLU A 91 -10.97 -21.80 -8.30
N ARG A 92 -10.06 -20.81 -8.17
CA ARG A 92 -8.75 -20.76 -8.83
C ARG A 92 -7.60 -21.05 -7.85
N PRO A 93 -7.28 -22.33 -7.58
CA PRO A 93 -6.22 -22.70 -6.63
C PRO A 93 -4.80 -22.38 -7.13
N ASP A 94 -4.63 -22.10 -8.42
CA ASP A 94 -3.41 -21.53 -9.00
C ASP A 94 -3.20 -20.08 -8.57
N LEU A 95 -4.27 -19.26 -8.58
CA LEU A 95 -4.22 -17.88 -8.10
C LEU A 95 -4.00 -17.80 -6.59
N GLU A 96 -4.66 -18.66 -5.82
CA GLU A 96 -4.49 -18.73 -4.36
C GLU A 96 -3.03 -19.04 -3.97
N ARG A 97 -2.45 -20.09 -4.57
CA ARG A 97 -1.02 -20.43 -4.37
C ARG A 97 -0.10 -19.28 -4.76
N GLN A 98 -0.44 -18.54 -5.81
CA GLN A 98 0.36 -17.42 -6.27
C GLN A 98 0.30 -16.21 -5.31
N VAL A 99 -0.83 -16.00 -4.62
CA VAL A 99 -0.97 -14.96 -3.59
C VAL A 99 -0.11 -15.27 -2.35
N GLU A 100 -0.08 -16.54 -1.93
CA GLU A 100 0.62 -17.01 -0.71
C GLU A 100 2.14 -17.05 -0.84
N GLN A 101 2.68 -16.99 -2.06
CA GLN A 101 4.12 -17.00 -2.26
C GLN A 101 4.77 -15.69 -1.78
N ASN A 102 5.80 -15.81 -0.95
CA ASN A 102 6.69 -14.71 -0.58
C ASN A 102 7.56 -14.31 -1.79
N ARG A 103 7.12 -13.29 -2.52
CA ARG A 103 7.80 -12.79 -3.73
C ARG A 103 8.79 -11.68 -3.40
N SER A 104 9.82 -11.53 -4.24
CA SER A 104 10.93 -10.58 -4.01
C SER A 104 10.54 -9.11 -4.18
N THR A 105 9.55 -8.77 -5.02
CA THR A 105 9.06 -7.39 -5.19
C THR A 105 7.55 -7.31 -5.42
N LEU A 106 6.94 -6.20 -5.02
CA LEU A 106 5.50 -5.94 -5.19
C LEU A 106 5.11 -5.86 -6.67
N ALA A 107 5.93 -5.25 -7.52
CA ALA A 107 5.68 -5.17 -8.95
C ALA A 107 5.63 -6.56 -9.62
N GLN A 108 6.55 -7.46 -9.26
CA GLN A 108 6.52 -8.82 -9.80
C GLN A 108 5.26 -9.57 -9.34
N LYS A 109 4.85 -9.37 -8.09
CA LYS A 109 3.60 -9.93 -7.56
C LYS A 109 2.39 -9.48 -8.37
N PHE A 110 2.24 -8.18 -8.63
CA PHE A 110 1.14 -7.69 -9.48
C PHE A 110 1.21 -8.24 -10.91
N ARG A 111 2.39 -8.30 -11.52
CA ARG A 111 2.54 -8.85 -12.88
C ARG A 111 1.97 -10.27 -12.98
N GLU A 112 2.36 -11.13 -12.05
CA GLU A 112 1.95 -12.54 -12.03
C GLU A 112 0.46 -12.68 -11.67
N LEU A 113 -0.01 -11.95 -10.66
CA LEU A 113 -1.41 -12.00 -10.24
C LEU A 113 -2.36 -11.48 -11.32
N ILE A 114 -2.02 -10.38 -12.00
CA ILE A 114 -2.81 -9.84 -13.12
C ILE A 114 -2.81 -10.81 -14.30
N ALA A 115 -1.67 -11.43 -14.62
CA ALA A 115 -1.57 -12.40 -15.71
C ALA A 115 -2.42 -13.67 -15.50
N LEU A 116 -2.73 -14.00 -14.24
CA LEU A 116 -3.60 -15.13 -13.89
C LEU A 116 -5.10 -14.77 -13.87
N LEU A 117 -5.44 -13.47 -13.88
CA LEU A 117 -6.82 -13.02 -14.06
C LEU A 117 -7.20 -13.10 -15.54
N ASP A 118 -8.38 -13.61 -15.82
CA ASP A 118 -8.97 -13.62 -17.17
C ASP A 118 -9.54 -12.25 -17.59
N ASP A 119 -9.03 -11.17 -16.97
CA ASP A 119 -9.48 -9.80 -17.23
C ASP A 119 -8.77 -9.21 -18.47
N PRO A 120 -9.41 -8.27 -19.19
CA PRO A 120 -8.75 -7.48 -20.21
C PRO A 120 -7.42 -6.87 -19.73
N GLN A 121 -6.46 -6.75 -20.65
CA GLN A 121 -5.17 -6.16 -20.34
C GLN A 121 -5.34 -4.76 -19.73
N MET A 122 -4.71 -4.56 -18.57
CA MET A 122 -4.76 -3.28 -17.87
C MET A 122 -4.05 -2.21 -18.69
N ARG A 123 -4.70 -1.05 -18.87
CA ARG A 123 -4.12 0.10 -19.57
C ARG A 123 -2.85 0.56 -18.84
N GLU A 124 -1.78 0.79 -19.61
CA GLU A 124 -0.48 1.26 -19.10
C GLU A 124 0.19 0.32 -18.07
N GLN A 125 -0.15 -0.97 -18.09
CA GLN A 125 0.32 -1.95 -17.10
C GLN A 125 1.84 -1.90 -16.88
N GLU A 126 2.66 -1.96 -17.92
CA GLU A 126 4.11 -1.98 -17.73
C GLU A 126 4.66 -0.67 -17.14
N ALA A 127 4.11 0.48 -17.52
CA ALA A 127 4.52 1.77 -16.95
C ALA A 127 4.18 1.84 -15.45
N LEU A 128 3.00 1.34 -15.07
CA LEU A 128 2.57 1.23 -13.67
C LEU A 128 3.51 0.30 -12.89
N LEU A 129 3.78 -0.89 -13.43
CA LEU A 129 4.64 -1.88 -12.78
C LEU A 129 6.08 -1.37 -12.61
N VAL A 130 6.63 -0.66 -13.60
CA VAL A 130 7.96 -0.02 -13.49
C VAL A 130 7.98 0.99 -12.35
N ARG A 131 6.92 1.81 -12.22
CA ARG A 131 6.85 2.79 -11.13
C ARG A 131 6.74 2.13 -9.77
N ILE A 132 5.85 1.14 -9.61
CA ILE A 132 5.71 0.38 -8.36
C ILE A 132 7.00 -0.37 -8.02
N PHE A 133 7.73 -0.87 -9.02
CA PHE A 133 9.04 -1.47 -8.80
C PHE A 133 10.02 -0.45 -8.22
N SER A 134 10.11 0.76 -8.80
CA SER A 134 11.00 1.81 -8.28
C SER A 134 10.70 2.16 -6.81
N PHE A 135 9.43 2.25 -6.43
CA PHE A 135 9.04 2.49 -5.04
C PHE A 135 9.30 1.28 -4.13
N SER A 136 9.12 0.05 -4.63
CA SER A 136 9.44 -1.16 -3.87
C SER A 136 10.93 -1.25 -3.56
N SER A 137 11.79 -0.91 -4.53
CA SER A 137 13.23 -0.84 -4.34
C SER A 137 13.60 0.21 -3.30
N LEU A 138 13.00 1.40 -3.37
CA LEU A 138 13.24 2.45 -2.39
C LEU A 138 12.76 2.09 -0.98
N ARG A 139 11.61 1.41 -0.85
CA ARG A 139 11.15 0.83 0.42
C ARG A 139 12.20 -0.13 1.00
N ASN A 140 12.77 -0.98 0.16
CA ASN A 140 13.80 -1.93 0.60
C ASN A 140 15.06 -1.21 1.10
N GLU A 141 15.50 -0.15 0.42
CA GLU A 141 16.62 0.69 0.85
C GLU A 141 16.35 1.40 2.19
N LEU A 142 15.12 1.88 2.41
CA LEU A 142 14.70 2.46 3.69
C LEU A 142 14.75 1.46 4.85
N MET A 143 14.30 0.23 4.62
CA MET A 143 14.26 -0.82 5.64
C MET A 143 15.65 -1.43 5.92
N HIS A 144 16.57 -1.31 4.97
CA HIS A 144 17.93 -1.85 5.05
C HIS A 144 18.97 -0.77 4.70
N PRO A 145 19.08 0.30 5.52
CA PRO A 145 19.92 1.44 5.19
C PRO A 145 21.39 1.03 5.13
N ARG A 146 22.04 1.33 3.98
CA ARG A 146 23.48 1.16 3.81
C ARG A 146 24.16 2.49 4.12
N TRP A 147 25.07 2.47 5.08
CA TRP A 147 25.78 3.66 5.49
C TRP A 147 26.93 3.92 4.52
N ALA A 148 26.86 5.02 3.78
CA ALA A 148 27.94 5.49 2.91
C ALA A 148 28.64 6.68 3.60
N PRO A 149 29.85 6.49 4.15
CA PRO A 149 30.61 7.59 4.73
C PRO A 149 30.86 8.66 3.68
N SER A 150 30.56 9.90 4.03
CA SER A 150 30.64 11.06 3.15
C SER A 150 31.45 12.18 3.82
N SER A 151 31.98 13.08 3.00
CA SER A 151 32.62 14.31 3.45
C SER A 151 32.19 15.48 2.58
N VAL A 152 32.25 16.70 3.12
CA VAL A 152 32.01 17.93 2.36
C VAL A 152 33.27 18.79 2.42
N ASN A 153 33.67 19.32 1.27
CA ASN A 153 34.78 20.28 1.15
C ASN A 153 34.21 21.68 0.92
N LEU A 154 34.41 22.58 1.87
CA LEU A 154 34.01 23.98 1.77
C LEU A 154 35.18 24.77 1.19
N VAL A 155 34.98 25.34 0.00
CA VAL A 155 35.99 26.14 -0.71
C VAL A 155 35.74 27.62 -0.42
N THR A 156 36.20 28.09 0.75
CA THR A 156 36.14 29.51 1.12
C THR A 156 37.46 29.94 1.77
N GLY A 157 38.33 30.64 1.03
CA GLY A 157 39.60 31.18 1.56
C GLY A 157 40.68 30.13 1.92
N GLY A 158 40.33 28.84 1.90
CA GLY A 158 41.15 27.65 2.14
C GLY A 158 40.24 26.41 2.18
N PRO A 159 40.76 25.18 1.95
CA PRO A 159 39.92 23.97 1.98
C PRO A 159 39.60 23.55 3.42
N ILE A 160 38.33 23.65 3.81
CA ILE A 160 37.83 23.04 5.05
C ILE A 160 37.11 21.75 4.68
N ILE A 161 37.63 20.60 5.12
CA ILE A 161 37.03 19.29 4.88
C ILE A 161 36.36 18.80 6.16
N ILE A 162 35.06 18.55 6.10
CA ILE A 162 34.30 17.95 7.20
C ILE A 162 34.09 16.47 6.88
N HIS A 163 34.63 15.60 7.74
CA HIS A 163 34.51 14.14 7.64
C HIS A 163 33.39 13.60 8.53
N GLY A 164 33.00 12.34 8.32
CA GLY A 164 32.05 11.63 9.18
C GLY A 164 30.59 11.96 8.92
N LEU A 165 30.27 12.51 7.74
CA LEU A 165 28.90 12.74 7.29
C LEU A 165 28.34 11.47 6.65
N VAL A 166 27.02 11.43 6.49
CA VAL A 166 26.31 10.37 5.77
C VAL A 166 25.30 11.02 4.85
N GLU A 167 25.23 10.57 3.60
CA GLU A 167 24.18 10.99 2.69
C GLU A 167 22.82 10.57 3.24
N ASN A 168 21.95 11.56 3.46
CA ASN A 168 20.62 11.31 3.97
C ASN A 168 19.68 10.92 2.81
N MET A 169 19.64 9.63 2.46
CA MET A 169 18.72 9.09 1.46
C MET A 169 17.24 9.35 1.78
N GLN A 170 16.93 9.67 3.04
CA GLN A 170 15.57 9.97 3.47
C GLN A 170 15.18 11.44 3.22
N ALA A 171 16.09 12.30 2.76
CA ALA A 171 15.80 13.71 2.50
C ALA A 171 14.69 13.90 1.47
N GLN A 172 14.58 13.02 0.46
CA GLN A 172 13.50 13.08 -0.53
C GLN A 172 12.08 12.95 0.06
N PHE A 173 11.94 12.34 1.25
CA PHE A 173 10.64 12.22 1.92
C PHE A 173 10.23 13.51 2.67
N GLU A 174 11.08 14.53 2.67
CA GLU A 174 10.70 15.88 3.10
C GLU A 174 9.82 16.58 2.06
N GLU A 175 9.86 16.12 0.81
CA GLU A 175 9.13 16.69 -0.32
C GLU A 175 7.71 16.13 -0.38
N TYR A 176 6.72 16.99 -0.09
CA TYR A 176 5.30 16.59 -0.08
C TYR A 176 4.88 15.96 -1.40
N ARG A 177 5.32 16.57 -2.50
CA ARG A 177 4.99 16.12 -3.85
C ARG A 177 5.43 14.68 -4.10
N PHE A 178 6.63 14.30 -3.66
CA PHE A 178 7.15 12.95 -3.83
C PHE A 178 6.27 11.91 -3.13
N CYS A 179 5.96 12.15 -1.85
CA CYS A 179 5.13 11.25 -1.04
C CYS A 179 3.69 11.19 -1.56
N HIS A 180 3.16 12.32 -2.02
CA HIS A 180 1.84 12.42 -2.63
C HIS A 180 1.76 11.64 -3.95
N GLU A 181 2.72 11.82 -4.84
CA GLU A 181 2.79 11.07 -6.11
C GLU A 181 2.90 9.56 -5.83
N ALA A 182 3.70 9.13 -4.86
CA ALA A 182 3.82 7.72 -4.50
C ALA A 182 2.47 7.11 -4.07
N LEU A 183 1.69 7.82 -3.25
CA LEU A 183 0.33 7.41 -2.90
C LEU A 183 -0.56 7.30 -4.14
N PHE A 184 -0.58 8.32 -4.99
CA PHE A 184 -1.46 8.36 -6.15
C PHE A 184 -1.12 7.28 -7.19
N TRP A 185 0.15 6.94 -7.36
CA TRP A 185 0.55 5.79 -8.17
C TRP A 185 0.03 4.46 -7.61
N CYS A 186 0.04 4.29 -6.29
CA CYS A 186 -0.56 3.11 -5.64
C CYS A 186 -2.07 3.06 -5.87
N LEU A 187 -2.76 4.19 -5.71
CA LEU A 187 -4.20 4.31 -5.96
C LEU A 187 -4.55 4.07 -7.44
N LEU A 188 -3.68 4.49 -8.38
CA LEU A 188 -3.87 4.27 -9.81
C LEU A 188 -3.86 2.78 -10.17
N VAL A 189 -3.02 1.97 -9.54
CA VAL A 189 -3.03 0.51 -9.73
C VAL A 189 -4.38 -0.08 -9.33
N VAL A 190 -4.89 0.30 -8.15
CA VAL A 190 -6.21 -0.14 -7.67
C VAL A 190 -7.32 0.27 -8.64
N ALA A 191 -7.29 1.52 -9.11
CA ALA A 191 -8.27 2.05 -10.06
C ALA A 191 -8.22 1.36 -11.43
N ARG A 192 -7.02 1.08 -11.96
CA ARG A 192 -6.84 0.42 -13.25
C ARG A 192 -7.25 -1.06 -13.20
N ILE A 193 -7.08 -1.73 -12.06
CA ILE A 193 -7.66 -3.08 -11.83
C ILE A 193 -9.19 -3.04 -11.79
N ALA A 194 -9.80 -2.00 -11.22
CA ALA A 194 -11.24 -1.83 -11.30
C ALA A 194 -11.71 -1.60 -12.75
N GLN A 195 -11.01 -0.73 -13.47
CA GLN A 195 -11.32 -0.38 -14.86
C GLN A 195 -11.18 -1.58 -15.81
N SER A 196 -10.12 -2.40 -15.67
CA SER A 196 -9.93 -3.59 -16.52
C SER A 196 -11.10 -4.57 -16.40
N ARG A 197 -11.81 -4.55 -15.27
CA ARG A 197 -13.00 -5.37 -15.02
C ARG A 197 -14.31 -4.79 -15.54
N GLY A 198 -14.23 -3.73 -16.35
CA GLY A 198 -15.40 -3.10 -16.96
C GLY A 198 -16.13 -2.11 -16.05
N ASN A 199 -15.55 -1.72 -14.91
CA ASN A 199 -16.13 -0.62 -14.12
C ASN A 199 -15.92 0.71 -14.85
N SER A 200 -16.98 1.28 -15.41
CA SER A 200 -16.95 2.61 -16.03
C SER A 200 -16.77 3.74 -15.00
N ASP A 201 -17.31 3.53 -13.79
CA ASP A 201 -17.05 4.37 -12.63
C ASP A 201 -16.34 3.55 -11.55
N VAL A 202 -15.11 3.92 -11.24
CA VAL A 202 -14.28 3.21 -10.25
C VAL A 202 -14.52 3.71 -8.82
N SER A 203 -15.31 4.76 -8.61
CA SER A 203 -15.42 5.45 -7.31
C SER A 203 -15.88 4.53 -6.18
N GLY A 204 -16.89 3.69 -6.44
CA GLY A 204 -17.37 2.71 -5.45
C GLY A 204 -16.32 1.66 -5.10
N PHE A 205 -15.56 1.19 -6.10
CA PHE A 205 -14.46 0.25 -5.90
C PHE A 205 -13.34 0.89 -5.09
N MET A 206 -12.96 2.13 -5.43
CA MET A 206 -11.94 2.88 -4.72
C MET A 206 -12.32 3.14 -3.26
N PHE A 207 -13.57 3.53 -3.01
CA PHE A 207 -14.05 3.74 -1.64
C PHE A 207 -14.02 2.45 -0.82
N HIS A 208 -14.51 1.34 -1.39
CA HIS A 208 -14.52 0.04 -0.71
C HIS A 208 -13.11 -0.42 -0.30
N TRP A 209 -12.14 -0.29 -1.20
CA TRP A 209 -10.79 -0.81 -0.97
C TRP A 209 -9.84 0.14 -0.27
N THR A 210 -10.03 1.45 -0.43
CA THR A 210 -9.04 2.44 0.04
C THR A 210 -9.61 3.41 1.05
N GLY A 211 -10.93 3.39 1.28
CA GLY A 211 -11.64 4.36 2.13
C GLY A 211 -11.69 5.78 1.58
N ASN A 212 -11.17 6.03 0.36
CA ASN A 212 -11.18 7.35 -0.26
C ASN A 212 -12.53 7.61 -0.94
N TYR A 213 -13.35 8.44 -0.31
CA TYR A 213 -14.65 8.83 -0.87
C TYR A 213 -14.49 9.82 -2.02
N GLY A 214 -15.23 9.60 -3.11
CA GLY A 214 -15.24 10.49 -4.29
C GLY A 214 -13.97 10.46 -5.14
N LEU A 215 -13.07 9.50 -4.90
CA LEU A 215 -11.84 9.37 -5.68
C LEU A 215 -12.14 8.68 -7.02
N THR A 216 -12.08 9.46 -8.10
CA THR A 216 -12.33 9.01 -9.47
C THR A 216 -11.02 8.82 -10.24
N LEU A 217 -11.03 8.00 -11.30
CA LEU A 217 -9.87 7.83 -12.17
C LEU A 217 -9.38 9.17 -12.77
N PRO A 218 -10.24 10.07 -13.29
CA PRO A 218 -9.80 11.38 -13.77
C PRO A 218 -9.13 12.25 -12.71
N VAL A 219 -9.53 12.14 -11.43
CA VAL A 219 -8.85 12.83 -10.32
C VAL A 219 -7.45 12.26 -10.13
N ILE A 220 -7.32 10.93 -10.09
CA ILE A 220 -6.00 10.28 -9.92
C ILE A 220 -5.04 10.64 -11.05
N LEU A 221 -5.50 10.57 -12.31
CA LEU A 221 -4.68 10.90 -13.47
C LEU A 221 -4.24 12.37 -13.46
N ARG A 222 -5.11 13.29 -13.04
CA ARG A 222 -4.80 14.72 -12.93
C ARG A 222 -3.69 14.98 -11.91
N GLU A 223 -3.78 14.36 -10.74
CA GLU A 223 -2.77 14.49 -9.68
C GLU A 223 -1.41 13.90 -10.10
N LEU A 224 -1.41 12.93 -11.02
CA LEU A 224 -0.21 12.35 -11.61
C LEU A 224 0.24 13.04 -12.91
N HIS A 225 -0.49 14.06 -13.37
CA HIS A 225 -0.27 14.73 -14.65
C HIS A 225 -0.27 13.78 -15.87
N LEU A 226 -1.13 12.76 -15.84
CA LEU A 226 -1.33 11.80 -16.91
C LEU A 226 -2.58 12.14 -17.73
N GLN A 227 -2.60 11.72 -19.00
CA GLN A 227 -3.78 11.78 -19.86
C GLN A 227 -4.54 10.45 -19.77
N ASP A 228 -5.87 10.48 -19.93
CA ASP A 228 -6.69 9.27 -19.77
C ASP A 228 -6.42 8.21 -20.81
#